data_AF-A0A484KZ46-F1
#
_entry.id   AF-A0A484KZ46-F1
#
_cell.length_a   1.000
_cell.length_b   1.000
_cell.length_c   1.000
_cell.angle_alpha   90.00
_cell.angle_beta   90.00
_cell.angle_gamma   90.00
#
_symmetry.space_group_name_H-M   'P 1'
#
loop_
_entity.id
_entity.type
_entity.pdbx_description
1 polymer ?
#
loop_
_entity_poly.entity_id
_entity_poly.type
_entity_poly.pdbx_seq_one_letter_code
_entity_poly.pdbx_strand_id
1 'polypeptide(L)'
;MRKLGSDCFIGQCILLSASQRISLVAEGLLFMDPFHDAFLKMHHSIYLMIQLIEFLVSDYLLTWSGSEEFDTRRFEEWIVTVLEARKVLELMECRSGLYVLYMDRVIGLVAKQVGQSSFLQMLNPEILANLFR
;
A
#
# COMPACT_ATOMS: atom_id res chain seq x y z
N MET A 1 6.38 7.90 -14.02
CA MET A 1 6.50 7.23 -12.71
C MET A 1 7.91 7.26 -12.15
N ARG A 2 8.93 6.69 -12.81
CA ARG A 2 10.32 6.65 -12.26
C ARG A 2 10.88 7.99 -11.75
N LYS A 3 10.61 9.09 -12.48
CA LYS A 3 11.08 10.43 -12.09
C LYS A 3 10.28 11.09 -10.96
N LEU A 4 9.03 10.67 -10.73
CA LEU A 4 8.22 11.14 -9.61
C LEU A 4 8.41 10.27 -8.36
N GLY A 5 8.63 8.96 -8.53
CA GLY A 5 8.96 8.05 -7.44
C GLY A 5 10.37 8.27 -6.88
N SER A 6 11.28 8.90 -7.62
CA SER A 6 12.59 9.27 -7.04
C SER A 6 12.49 10.36 -5.97
N ASP A 7 11.43 11.17 -6.00
CA ASP A 7 11.17 12.20 -4.99
C ASP A 7 10.49 11.55 -3.76
N CYS A 8 11.11 11.71 -2.59
CA CYS A 8 10.69 11.03 -1.37
C CYS A 8 9.30 11.51 -0.92
N PHE A 9 9.09 12.83 -0.89
CA PHE A 9 7.84 13.43 -0.48
C PHE A 9 6.68 12.99 -1.39
N ILE A 10 6.86 13.12 -2.71
CA ILE A 10 5.86 12.73 -3.70
C ILE A 10 5.59 11.22 -3.60
N GLY A 11 6.64 10.41 -3.46
CA GLY A 11 6.55 8.97 -3.30
C GLY A 11 5.68 8.55 -2.12
N GLN A 12 5.94 9.10 -0.93
CA GLN A 12 5.14 8.84 0.27
C GLN A 12 3.68 9.33 0.11
N CYS A 13 3.45 10.47 -0.54
CA CYS A 13 2.10 10.95 -0.84
C CYS A 13 1.34 10.00 -1.76
N ILE A 14 2.00 9.45 -2.78
CA ILE A 14 1.39 8.46 -3.69
C ILE A 14 1.05 7.18 -2.93
N LEU A 15 1.97 6.68 -2.10
CA LEU A 15 1.74 5.50 -1.27
C LEU A 15 0.47 5.64 -0.42
N LEU A 16 0.38 6.74 0.34
CA LEU A 16 -0.79 7.03 1.18
C LEU A 16 -2.08 7.13 0.36
N SER A 17 -2.06 7.94 -0.71
CA SER A 17 -3.24 8.20 -1.54
C SER A 17 -3.74 6.95 -2.25
N ALA A 18 -2.82 6.10 -2.75
CA ALA A 18 -3.16 4.86 -3.42
C ALA A 18 -3.82 3.87 -2.46
N SER A 19 -3.28 3.71 -1.25
CA SER A 19 -3.86 2.82 -0.23
C SER A 19 -5.26 3.27 0.20
N GLN A 20 -5.46 4.57 0.46
CA GLN A 20 -6.79 5.12 0.77
C GLN A 20 -7.77 4.88 -0.39
N ARG A 21 -7.33 5.09 -1.62
CA ARG A 21 -8.17 4.91 -2.80
C ARG A 21 -8.53 3.44 -3.05
N ILE A 22 -7.62 2.50 -2.75
CA ILE A 22 -7.91 1.07 -2.79
C ILE A 22 -9.10 0.75 -1.87
N SER A 23 -9.08 1.19 -0.60
CA SER A 23 -10.19 0.96 0.34
C SER A 23 -11.51 1.49 -0.20
N LEU A 24 -11.53 2.74 -0.67
CA LEU A 24 -12.74 3.36 -1.21
C LEU A 24 -13.32 2.62 -2.44
N VAL A 25 -12.44 2.19 -3.36
CA VAL A 25 -12.89 1.47 -4.57
C VAL A 25 -13.34 0.05 -4.20
N ALA A 26 -12.66 -0.60 -3.25
CA ALA A 26 -13.02 -1.93 -2.78
C ALA A 26 -14.41 -1.94 -2.11
N GLU A 27 -14.68 -1.00 -1.21
CA GLU A 27 -15.99 -0.83 -0.59
C GLU A 27 -17.09 -0.60 -1.64
N GLY A 28 -16.84 0.24 -2.64
CA GLY A 28 -17.78 0.46 -3.74
C GLY A 28 -18.06 -0.81 -4.55
N LEU A 29 -17.02 -1.62 -4.80
CA LEU A 29 -17.14 -2.87 -5.56
C LEU A 29 -17.90 -3.98 -4.80
N LEU A 30 -17.89 -3.98 -3.46
CA LEU A 30 -18.63 -4.97 -2.65
C LEU A 30 -20.13 -4.98 -2.95
N PHE A 31 -20.70 -3.82 -3.29
CA PHE A 31 -22.13 -3.64 -3.53
C PHE A 31 -22.46 -3.37 -5.00
N MET A 32 -21.45 -3.21 -5.86
CA MET A 32 -21.65 -2.94 -7.28
C MET A 32 -22.15 -4.17 -8.03
N ASP A 33 -23.05 -3.95 -8.99
CA ASP A 33 -23.46 -4.95 -9.97
C ASP A 33 -22.26 -5.33 -10.86
N PRO A 34 -21.86 -6.61 -10.94
CA PRO A 34 -20.74 -7.06 -11.79
C PRO A 34 -20.94 -6.78 -13.28
N PHE A 35 -22.18 -6.54 -13.75
CA PHE A 35 -22.48 -6.20 -15.13
C PHE A 35 -22.52 -4.69 -15.39
N HIS A 36 -22.29 -3.87 -14.37
CA HIS A 36 -22.23 -2.41 -14.53
C HIS A 36 -20.95 -2.00 -15.29
N ASP A 37 -21.07 -1.05 -16.22
CA ASP A 37 -19.96 -0.60 -17.09
C ASP A 37 -18.71 -0.12 -16.34
N ALA A 38 -18.88 0.31 -15.09
CA ALA A 38 -17.80 0.77 -14.22
C ALA A 38 -17.05 -0.36 -13.49
N PHE A 39 -17.65 -1.55 -13.38
CA PHE A 39 -17.16 -2.64 -12.54
C PHE A 39 -15.74 -3.08 -12.94
N LEU A 40 -15.55 -3.38 -14.23
CA LEU A 40 -14.24 -3.79 -14.76
C LEU A 40 -13.17 -2.70 -14.58
N LYS A 41 -13.55 -1.43 -14.78
CA LYS A 41 -12.63 -0.29 -14.62
C LYS A 41 -12.17 -0.14 -13.18
N MET A 42 -13.08 -0.29 -12.22
CA MET A 42 -12.78 -0.24 -10.80
C MET A 42 -11.87 -1.40 -10.38
N HIS A 43 -12.17 -2.63 -10.81
CA HIS A 43 -11.32 -3.80 -10.58
C HIS A 43 -9.89 -3.61 -11.12
N HIS A 44 -9.78 -3.10 -12.35
CA HIS A 44 -8.48 -2.82 -12.96
C HIS A 44 -7.72 -1.73 -12.21
N SER A 45 -8.43 -0.71 -11.71
CA SER A 45 -7.82 0.38 -10.94
C SER A 45 -7.18 -0.11 -9.63
N ILE A 46 -7.84 -1.02 -8.90
CA ILE A 46 -7.26 -1.62 -7.69
C ILE A 46 -5.96 -2.33 -8.03
N TYR A 47 -5.97 -3.18 -9.06
CA TYR A 47 -4.78 -3.89 -9.49
C TYR A 47 -3.62 -2.93 -9.79
N LEU A 48 -3.86 -1.89 -10.60
CA LEU A 48 -2.83 -0.90 -10.94
C LEU A 48 -2.30 -0.14 -9.71
N MET A 49 -3.16 0.20 -8.76
CA MET A 49 -2.73 0.86 -7.51
C MET A 49 -1.85 -0.04 -6.66
N ILE A 50 -2.18 -1.33 -6.54
CA ILE A 50 -1.34 -2.30 -5.82
C ILE A 50 0.02 -2.45 -6.51
N GLN A 51 0.05 -2.59 -7.84
CA GLN A 51 1.31 -2.67 -8.60
C GLN A 51 2.15 -1.39 -8.44
N LEU A 52 1.52 -0.22 -8.38
CA LEU A 52 2.21 1.04 -8.15
C LEU A 52 2.84 1.10 -6.76
N ILE A 53 2.11 0.67 -5.73
CA ILE A 53 2.63 0.59 -4.36
C ILE A 53 3.83 -0.35 -4.30
N GLU A 54 3.70 -1.55 -4.87
CA GLU A 54 4.78 -2.54 -4.91
C GLU A 54 6.04 -2.00 -5.60
N PHE A 55 5.86 -1.33 -6.74
CA PHE A 55 6.94 -0.70 -7.48
C PHE A 55 7.65 0.37 -6.62
N LEU A 56 6.90 1.25 -5.96
CA LEU A 56 7.47 2.32 -5.14
C LEU A 56 8.23 1.77 -3.93
N VAL A 57 7.66 0.78 -3.25
CA VAL A 57 8.31 0.11 -2.11
C VAL A 57 9.57 -0.61 -2.57
N SER A 58 9.51 -1.37 -3.66
CA SER A 58 10.64 -2.17 -4.12
C SER A 58 11.82 -1.32 -4.59
N ASP A 59 11.54 -0.25 -5.33
CA ASP A 59 12.58 0.51 -6.01
C ASP A 59 13.10 1.70 -5.18
N TYR A 60 12.31 2.24 -4.24
CA TYR A 60 12.64 3.53 -3.63
C TYR A 60 12.61 3.59 -2.10
N LEU A 61 11.88 2.71 -1.39
CA LEU A 61 11.69 2.86 0.06
C LEU A 61 13.02 2.90 0.84
N LEU A 62 13.97 2.01 0.54
CA LEU A 62 15.29 2.03 1.17
C LEU A 62 16.06 3.32 0.85
N THR A 63 16.03 3.77 -0.40
CA THR A 63 16.69 5.02 -0.83
C THR A 63 16.09 6.23 -0.12
N TRP A 64 14.77 6.30 -0.03
CA TRP A 64 14.08 7.36 0.68
C TRP A 64 14.41 7.36 2.18
N SER A 65 14.55 6.20 2.81
CA SER A 65 14.82 6.10 4.25
C SER A 65 16.14 6.75 4.70
N GLY A 66 17.07 6.99 3.77
CA GLY A 66 18.31 7.75 4.01
C GLY A 66 18.23 9.23 3.64
N SER A 67 17.08 9.71 3.13
CA SER A 67 16.86 11.10 2.74
C SER A 67 16.39 11.94 3.92
N GLU A 68 16.84 13.20 3.98
CA GLU A 68 16.32 14.19 4.95
C GLU A 68 14.83 14.52 4.73
N GLU A 69 14.32 14.28 3.51
CA GLU A 69 12.91 14.50 3.16
C GLU A 69 12.00 13.35 3.59
N PHE A 70 12.53 12.31 4.24
CA PHE A 70 11.73 11.19 4.71
C PHE A 70 10.88 11.59 5.91
N ASP A 71 9.57 11.68 5.68
CA ASP A 71 8.61 11.91 6.76
C ASP A 71 8.23 10.58 7.40
N THR A 72 8.88 10.26 8.53
CA THR A 72 8.62 9.05 9.31
C THR A 72 7.15 8.95 9.72
N ARG A 73 6.51 10.06 10.09
CA ARG A 73 5.12 10.07 10.55
C ARG A 73 4.16 9.76 9.42
N ARG A 74 4.40 10.31 8.22
CA ARG A 74 3.62 9.96 7.02
C ARG A 74 3.81 8.50 6.64
N PHE A 75 5.02 7.98 6.79
CA PHE A 75 5.29 6.57 6.53
C PHE A 75 4.53 5.65 7.50
N GLU A 76 4.53 5.97 8.79
CA GLU A 76 3.73 5.26 9.81
C GLU A 76 2.24 5.29 9.49
N GLU A 77 1.70 6.47 9.15
CA GLU A 77 0.30 6.62 8.72
C GLU A 77 -0.01 5.75 7.50
N TRP A 78 0.90 5.70 6.53
CA TRP A 78 0.74 4.85 5.37
C TRP A 78 0.77 3.35 5.72
N ILE A 79 1.63 2.89 6.65
CA ILE A 79 1.62 1.48 7.10
C ILE A 79 0.26 1.12 7.68
N VAL A 80 -0.32 1.98 8.54
CA VAL A 80 -1.66 1.75 9.08
C VAL A 80 -2.68 1.66 7.94
N THR A 81 -2.63 2.61 7.01
CA THR A 81 -3.56 2.68 5.88
C THR A 81 -3.46 1.47 4.95
N VAL A 82 -2.25 0.97 4.63
CA VAL A 82 -2.08 -0.19 3.73
C VAL A 82 -2.54 -1.49 4.39
N LEU A 83 -2.36 -1.63 5.71
CA LEU A 83 -2.89 -2.75 6.48
C LEU A 83 -4.43 -2.71 6.54
N GLU A 84 -5.02 -1.53 6.70
CA GLU A 84 -6.48 -1.34 6.63
C GLU A 84 -7.02 -1.67 5.23
N ALA A 85 -6.37 -1.18 4.17
CA ALA A 85 -6.75 -1.50 2.79
C ALA A 85 -6.74 -3.01 2.52
N ARG A 86 -5.78 -3.75 3.09
CA ARG A 86 -5.74 -5.22 3.02
C ARG A 86 -6.97 -5.85 3.68
N LYS A 87 -7.37 -5.38 4.87
CA LYS A 87 -8.58 -5.86 5.57
C LYS A 87 -9.86 -5.58 4.77
N VAL A 88 -9.95 -4.43 4.12
CA VAL A 88 -11.10 -4.11 3.26
C VAL A 88 -11.14 -5.04 2.04
N LEU A 89 -10.00 -5.32 1.42
CA LEU A 89 -9.90 -6.24 0.29
C LEU A 89 -10.21 -7.70 0.68
N GLU A 90 -10.00 -8.09 1.94
CA GLU A 90 -10.40 -9.40 2.45
C GLU A 90 -11.93 -9.61 2.40
N LEU A 91 -12.72 -8.56 2.59
CA LEU A 91 -14.17 -8.62 2.41
C LEU A 91 -14.56 -8.92 0.95
N MET A 92 -13.67 -8.62 0.01
CA MET A 92 -13.87 -8.90 -1.41
C MET A 92 -13.42 -10.30 -1.83
N GLU A 93 -12.96 -11.17 -0.94
CA GLU A 93 -12.48 -12.52 -1.29
C GLU A 93 -13.51 -13.35 -2.06
N CYS A 94 -14.80 -13.19 -1.74
CA CYS A 94 -15.90 -13.86 -2.44
C CYS A 94 -16.06 -13.43 -3.91
N ARG A 95 -15.52 -12.25 -4.27
CA ARG A 95 -15.52 -11.71 -5.64
C ARG A 95 -14.15 -11.87 -6.31
N SER A 96 -13.06 -11.69 -5.57
CA SER A 96 -11.68 -11.83 -6.05
C SER A 96 -10.67 -11.90 -4.89
N GLY A 97 -10.24 -13.10 -4.50
CA GLY A 97 -9.19 -13.30 -3.49
C GLY A 97 -7.77 -12.90 -3.92
N LEU A 98 -7.54 -12.60 -5.21
CA LEU A 98 -6.21 -12.23 -5.70
C LEU A 98 -5.67 -10.93 -5.09
N TYR A 99 -6.55 -10.00 -4.72
CA TYR A 99 -6.11 -8.70 -4.17
C TYR A 99 -5.46 -8.86 -2.79
N VAL A 100 -5.97 -9.77 -1.96
CA VAL A 100 -5.38 -10.09 -0.66
C VAL A 100 -3.97 -10.65 -0.87
N LEU A 101 -3.79 -11.59 -1.81
CA LEU A 101 -2.48 -12.15 -2.12
C LEU A 101 -1.48 -11.08 -2.61
N TYR A 102 -1.93 -10.13 -3.44
CA TYR A 102 -1.06 -9.05 -3.89
C TYR A 102 -0.71 -8.07 -2.77
N MET A 103 -1.65 -7.77 -1.87
CA MET A 103 -1.40 -6.92 -0.70
C MET A 103 -0.47 -7.61 0.31
N ASP A 104 -0.67 -8.90 0.57
CA ASP A 104 0.20 -9.69 1.46
C ASP A 104 1.64 -9.73 0.92
N ARG A 105 1.81 -9.81 -0.41
CA ARG A 105 3.14 -9.65 -1.04
C ARG A 105 3.75 -8.28 -0.76
N VAL A 106 2.98 -7.20 -0.94
CA VAL A 106 3.44 -5.82 -0.66
C VAL A 106 3.81 -5.67 0.81
N ILE A 107 2.96 -6.10 1.73
CA ILE A 107 3.20 -6.04 3.18
C ILE A 107 4.45 -6.83 3.54
N GLY A 108 4.64 -8.03 2.99
CA GLY A 108 5.85 -8.82 3.18
C GLY A 108 7.12 -8.12 2.68
N LEU A 109 7.04 -7.42 1.55
CA LEU A 109 8.16 -6.60 1.05
C LEU A 109 8.48 -5.44 1.99
N VAL A 110 7.46 -4.74 2.51
CA VAL A 110 7.63 -3.66 3.48
C VAL A 110 8.27 -4.19 4.76
N ALA A 111 7.72 -5.26 5.34
CA ALA A 111 8.25 -5.89 6.55
C ALA A 111 9.73 -6.29 6.37
N LYS A 112 10.07 -6.89 5.23
CA LYS A 112 11.45 -7.24 4.90
C LYS A 112 12.38 -6.01 4.89
N GLN A 113 11.98 -4.92 4.23
CA GLN A 113 12.82 -3.73 4.13
C GLN A 113 12.92 -2.95 5.45
N VAL A 114 11.82 -2.84 6.19
CA VAL A 114 11.79 -2.25 7.53
C VAL A 114 12.69 -3.04 8.48
N GLY A 115 12.63 -4.37 8.43
CA GLY A 115 13.50 -5.24 9.22
C GLY A 115 15.00 -5.12 8.87
N GLN A 116 15.35 -4.67 7.67
CA GLN A 116 16.74 -4.49 7.24
C GLN A 116 17.32 -3.10 7.55
N SER A 117 16.46 -2.10 7.75
CA SER A 117 16.89 -0.71 8.01
C SER A 117 16.80 -0.38 9.50
N SER A 118 17.94 -0.08 10.12
CA SER A 118 18.01 0.34 11.53
C SER A 118 17.20 1.61 11.81
N PHE A 119 17.10 2.52 10.83
CA PHE A 119 16.26 3.72 10.93
C PHE A 119 14.76 3.38 10.93
N LEU A 120 14.32 2.49 10.04
CA LEU A 120 12.90 2.08 9.98
C LEU A 120 12.49 1.19 11.15
N GLN A 121 13.43 0.57 11.86
CA GLN A 121 13.13 -0.11 13.13
C GLN A 121 12.80 0.88 14.28
N MET A 122 13.01 2.18 14.09
CA MET A 122 12.63 3.21 15.08
C MET A 122 11.18 3.68 14.96
N LEU A 123 10.39 3.11 14.04
CA LEU A 123 8.96 3.38 13.92
C LEU A 123 8.21 2.97 15.18
N ASN A 124 7.00 3.49 15.36
CA ASN A 124 6.12 3.17 16.47
C ASN A 124 6.04 1.64 16.69
N PRO A 125 6.39 1.13 17.89
CA PRO A 125 6.41 -0.29 18.18
C PRO A 125 5.09 -1.02 17.91
N GLU A 126 3.94 -0.35 18.11
CA GLU A 126 2.63 -0.92 17.83
C GLU A 126 2.40 -1.14 16.33
N ILE A 127 2.86 -0.19 15.51
CA ILE A 127 2.79 -0.29 14.04
C ILE A 127 3.70 -1.41 13.55
N LEU A 128 4.92 -1.51 14.10
CA LEU A 128 5.84 -2.61 13.80
C LEU A 128 5.26 -3.97 14.19
N ALA A 129 4.65 -4.08 15.37
CA ALA A 129 4.01 -5.31 15.82
C ALA A 129 2.88 -5.75 14.86
N ASN A 130 2.10 -4.80 14.35
CA ASN A 130 1.05 -5.10 13.36
C ASN A 130 1.61 -5.46 11.98
N LEU A 131 2.77 -4.90 11.58
CA LEU A 131 3.42 -5.19 10.31
C LEU A 131 4.09 -6.58 10.28
N PHE A 132 4.63 -7.02 11.41
CA PHE A 132 5.33 -8.32 11.53
C PHE A 132 4.44 -9.48 12.00
N ARG A 133 3.14 -9.23 12.17
CA ARG A 133 2.15 -10.23 12.57
C ARG A 133 1.69 -11.06 11.38
#